data_AF-S7P701-F1
#
_entry.id   AF-S7P701-F1
#
_cell.length_a   1.000
_cell.length_b   1.000
_cell.length_c   1.000
_cell.angle_alpha   90.00
_cell.angle_beta   90.00
_cell.angle_gamma   90.00
#
_symmetry.space_group_name_H-M   'P 1'
#
loop_
_entity.id
_entity.type
_entity.pdbx_description
1 polymer ?
#
loop_
_entity_poly.entity_id
_entity_poly.type
_entity_poly.pdbx_seq_one_letter_code
_entity_poly.pdbx_strand_id
1 'polypeptide(L)'
;MEPGPALAWLLLLSLLADCLKAAQSRDFTVKDIIYLHPSTTPYPGGFKCFTCEKAADNYECNRWAPDIYCPRETRYCYTQHTMEVTGNSISVTKRCVPLEECLSTGCRDSGHEGHKVWQQSTCRSALPVVKEISVTCRSPEMKLMPHLPQRHP
;
A
#
# COMPACT_ATOMS: atom_id res chain seq x y z
N MET A 1 -23.19 -2.94 70.97
CA MET A 1 -23.73 -3.24 69.63
C MET A 1 -22.57 -3.05 68.67
N GLU A 2 -21.89 -4.14 68.32
CA GLU A 2 -20.70 -4.09 67.46
C GLU A 2 -21.07 -3.53 66.09
N PRO A 3 -20.39 -2.48 65.56
CA PRO A 3 -20.67 -1.93 64.23
C PRO A 3 -20.22 -2.85 63.08
N GLY A 4 -19.87 -4.10 63.38
CA GLY A 4 -19.28 -5.10 62.49
C GLY A 4 -20.03 -5.34 61.17
N PRO A 5 -21.37 -5.46 61.14
CA PRO A 5 -22.07 -5.78 59.88
C PRO A 5 -22.05 -4.60 58.92
N ALA A 6 -22.32 -3.38 59.41
CA ALA A 6 -22.43 -2.19 58.57
C ALA A 6 -21.08 -1.79 57.96
N LEU A 7 -20.00 -1.88 58.74
CA LEU A 7 -18.64 -1.60 58.26
C LEU A 7 -18.18 -2.65 57.24
N ALA A 8 -18.48 -3.93 57.46
CA ALA A 8 -18.17 -4.99 56.50
C ALA A 8 -18.91 -4.79 55.16
N TRP A 9 -20.18 -4.37 55.21
CA TRP A 9 -20.96 -4.05 54.01
C TRP A 9 -20.39 -2.86 53.24
N LEU A 10 -19.98 -1.80 53.93
CA LEU A 10 -19.36 -0.63 53.29
C LEU A 10 -18.03 -0.99 52.63
N LEU A 11 -17.21 -1.81 53.27
CA LEU A 11 -15.95 -2.31 52.71
C LEU A 11 -16.18 -3.20 51.48
N LEU A 12 -17.18 -4.08 51.53
CA LEU A 12 -17.55 -4.93 50.39
C LEU A 12 -18.05 -4.10 49.22
N LEU A 13 -18.90 -3.10 49.46
CA LEU A 13 -19.43 -2.22 48.41
C LEU A 13 -18.33 -1.36 47.76
N SER A 14 -17.33 -0.92 48.54
CA SER A 14 -16.18 -0.18 48.00
C SER A 14 -15.27 -1.09 47.16
N LEU A 15 -14.97 -2.31 47.62
CA LEU A 15 -14.24 -3.32 46.83
C LEU A 15 -14.96 -3.65 45.52
N LEU A 16 -16.29 -3.80 45.54
CA LEU A 16 -17.09 -4.07 44.35
C LEU A 16 -17.10 -2.87 43.39
N ALA A 17 -17.14 -1.63 43.90
CA ALA A 17 -17.07 -0.43 43.08
C ALA A 17 -15.71 -0.26 42.39
N ASP A 18 -14.61 -0.57 43.09
CA ASP A 18 -13.25 -0.54 42.52
C ASP A 18 -13.06 -1.62 41.44
N CYS A 19 -13.59 -2.83 41.68
CA CYS A 19 -13.63 -3.89 40.66
C CYS A 19 -14.43 -3.48 39.42
N LEU A 20 -15.58 -2.82 39.61
CA LEU A 20 -16.40 -2.33 38.49
C LEU A 20 -15.68 -1.25 37.68
N LYS A 21 -14.91 -0.39 38.37
CA LYS A 21 -14.14 0.69 37.75
C LYS A 21 -12.93 0.15 36.98
N ALA A 22 -12.30 -0.91 37.47
CA ALA A 22 -11.23 -1.62 36.76
C ALA A 22 -11.74 -2.40 35.54
N ALA A 23 -12.99 -2.88 35.58
CA ALA A 23 -13.65 -3.58 34.47
C ALA A 23 -14.25 -2.64 33.42
N GLN A 24 -14.30 -1.32 33.68
CA GLN A 24 -14.78 -0.37 32.69
C GLN A 24 -13.77 -0.26 31.54
N SER A 25 -14.10 -0.87 30.41
CA SER A 25 -13.41 -0.57 29.16
C SER A 25 -13.60 0.92 28.86
N ARG A 26 -12.49 1.67 28.78
CA ARG A 26 -12.55 3.07 28.34
C ARG A 26 -12.99 3.10 26.88
N ASP A 27 -13.87 4.04 26.56
CA ASP A 27 -14.22 4.31 25.17
C ASP A 27 -12.99 4.77 24.40
N PHE A 28 -12.79 4.17 23.23
CA PHE A 28 -11.65 4.44 22.37
C PHE A 28 -11.87 5.77 21.64
N THR A 29 -10.99 6.73 21.82
CA THR A 29 -11.13 8.05 21.18
C THR A 29 -10.38 8.12 19.86
N VAL A 30 -10.69 9.11 19.02
CA VAL A 30 -9.96 9.38 17.77
C VAL A 30 -8.45 9.55 18.00
N LYS A 31 -8.06 10.11 19.15
CA LYS A 31 -6.64 10.25 19.52
C LYS A 31 -5.97 8.89 19.75
N ASP A 32 -6.69 7.93 20.35
CA ASP A 32 -6.19 6.57 20.57
C ASP A 32 -6.07 5.81 19.24
N ILE A 33 -6.99 6.02 18.29
CA ILE A 33 -6.88 5.48 16.91
C ILE A 33 -5.61 5.99 16.22
N ILE A 34 -5.34 7.30 16.28
CA ILE A 34 -4.16 7.91 15.64
C ILE A 34 -2.86 7.43 16.28
N TYR A 35 -2.85 7.29 17.61
CA TYR A 35 -1.68 6.85 18.36
C TYR A 35 -1.37 5.36 18.18
N LEU A 36 -2.40 4.51 18.12
CA LEU A 36 -2.27 3.06 18.00
C LEU A 36 -2.18 2.58 16.55
N HIS A 37 -2.73 3.33 15.60
CA HIS A 37 -2.55 3.14 14.16
C HIS A 37 -1.85 4.35 13.54
N PRO A 38 -0.51 4.45 13.67
CA PRO A 38 0.30 5.51 13.05
C PRO A 38 0.31 5.48 11.52
N SER A 39 -0.55 4.68 10.87
CA SER A 39 -0.89 4.79 9.44
C SER A 39 -1.52 6.14 9.06
N THR A 40 -1.55 7.11 9.98
CA THR A 40 -1.50 8.52 9.63
C THR A 40 -0.14 8.82 9.00
N THR A 41 -0.07 8.63 7.69
CA THR A 41 1.00 9.07 6.78
C THR A 41 2.02 10.06 7.39
N PRO A 42 3.34 9.84 7.29
CA PRO A 42 4.37 10.64 7.98
C PRO A 42 4.32 12.14 7.66
N TYR A 43 3.61 12.51 6.60
CA TYR A 43 3.23 13.88 6.23
C TYR A 43 1.83 13.85 5.60
N PRO A 44 1.07 14.97 5.63
CA PRO A 44 -0.25 15.04 4.99
C PRO A 44 -0.19 14.66 3.52
N GLY A 45 -1.03 13.70 3.11
CA GLY A 45 -1.05 13.20 1.73
C GLY A 45 0.07 12.23 1.38
N GLY A 46 0.77 11.67 2.38
CA GLY A 46 1.76 10.62 2.16
C GLY A 46 1.14 9.38 1.50
N PHE A 47 1.90 8.77 0.61
CA PHE A 47 1.47 7.58 -0.13
C PHE A 47 2.63 6.60 -0.27
N LYS A 48 2.31 5.38 -0.69
CA LYS A 48 3.29 4.32 -0.96
C LYS A 48 3.16 3.85 -2.40
N CYS A 49 4.28 3.45 -2.98
CA CYS A 49 4.36 2.72 -4.23
C CYS A 49 5.22 1.48 -4.00
N PHE A 50 5.00 0.42 -4.78
CA PHE A 50 6.04 -0.59 -4.93
C PHE A 50 7.27 0.05 -5.57
N THR A 51 8.45 -0.18 -5.00
CA THR A 51 9.72 0.36 -5.52
C THR A 51 10.72 -0.78 -5.72
N CYS A 52 11.31 -0.84 -6.92
CA CYS A 52 12.26 -1.86 -7.30
C CYS A 52 13.06 -1.38 -8.52
N GLU A 53 14.28 -1.88 -8.70
CA GLU A 53 15.12 -1.58 -9.85
C GLU A 53 15.45 -2.87 -10.61
N LYS A 54 15.06 -2.93 -11.89
CA LYS A 54 15.33 -4.06 -12.80
C LYS A 54 15.04 -5.45 -12.21
N ALA A 55 13.92 -5.59 -11.48
CA ALA A 55 13.44 -6.89 -11.02
C ALA A 55 13.08 -7.78 -12.23
N ALA A 56 13.24 -9.10 -12.11
CA ALA A 56 12.98 -10.03 -13.21
C ALA A 56 11.56 -9.91 -13.77
N ASP A 57 10.58 -9.71 -12.88
CA ASP A 57 9.18 -9.55 -13.24
C ASP A 57 8.42 -8.72 -12.18
N ASN A 58 7.11 -8.57 -12.42
CA ASN A 58 6.23 -7.82 -11.53
C ASN A 58 6.03 -8.50 -10.17
N TYR A 59 6.05 -9.84 -10.12
CA TYR A 59 5.85 -10.59 -8.88
C TYR A 59 7.04 -10.39 -7.94
N GLU A 60 8.26 -10.58 -8.43
CA GLU A 60 9.49 -10.35 -7.67
C GLU A 60 9.56 -8.90 -7.16
N CYS A 61 9.23 -7.93 -8.03
CA CYS A 61 9.18 -6.52 -7.65
C CYS A 61 8.19 -6.26 -6.50
N ASN A 62 6.95 -6.76 -6.60
CA ASN A 62 5.94 -6.54 -5.57
C ASN A 62 6.26 -7.30 -4.27
N ARG A 63 6.84 -8.49 -4.38
CA ARG A 63 7.16 -9.38 -3.24
C ARG A 63 8.22 -8.80 -2.31
N TRP A 64 9.23 -8.14 -2.88
CA TRP A 64 10.39 -7.65 -2.14
C TRP A 64 10.43 -6.12 -1.99
N ALA A 65 9.43 -5.42 -2.54
CA ALA A 65 9.35 -3.97 -2.40
C ALA A 65 9.21 -3.56 -0.92
N PRO A 66 9.95 -2.54 -0.48
CA PRO A 66 9.91 -2.07 0.90
C PRO A 66 8.57 -1.38 1.20
N ASP A 67 8.02 -1.63 2.38
CA ASP A 67 6.77 -0.99 2.84
C ASP A 67 7.00 0.42 3.41
N ILE A 68 7.61 1.30 2.61
CA ILE A 68 7.97 2.67 2.99
C ILE A 68 7.14 3.71 2.23
N TYR A 69 6.99 4.89 2.84
CA TYR A 69 6.36 6.04 2.17
C TYR A 69 7.28 6.64 1.12
N CYS A 70 6.67 7.15 0.05
CA CYS A 70 7.39 7.88 -0.99
C CYS A 70 7.97 9.21 -0.46
N PRO A 71 8.95 9.81 -1.15
CA PRO A 71 9.42 11.17 -0.84
C PRO A 71 8.35 12.24 -1.07
N ARG A 72 8.43 13.37 -0.35
CA ARG A 72 7.40 14.43 -0.36
C ARG A 72 7.24 15.11 -1.71
N GLU A 73 8.30 15.13 -2.52
CA GLU A 73 8.37 15.79 -3.82
C GLU A 73 7.73 14.95 -4.94
N THR A 74 7.36 13.70 -4.64
CA THR A 74 6.75 12.77 -5.61
C THR A 74 5.23 12.77 -5.47
N ARG A 75 4.51 12.41 -6.55
CA ARG A 75 3.04 12.29 -6.55
C ARG A 75 2.50 11.10 -7.33
N TYR A 76 3.37 10.38 -8.03
CA TYR A 76 2.98 9.32 -8.95
C TYR A 76 3.79 8.06 -8.70
N CYS A 77 3.15 6.91 -8.88
CA CYS A 77 3.86 5.63 -9.01
C CYS A 77 4.17 5.41 -10.48
N TYR A 78 5.45 5.45 -10.83
CA TYR A 78 5.95 5.09 -12.15
C TYR A 78 6.26 3.60 -12.21
N THR A 79 5.91 2.96 -13.32
CA THR A 79 6.32 1.59 -13.64
C THR A 79 6.84 1.55 -15.06
N GLN A 80 8.07 1.04 -15.23
CA GLN A 80 8.63 0.65 -16.50
C GLN A 80 8.74 -0.87 -16.56
N HIS A 81 8.15 -1.47 -17.59
CA HIS A 81 8.18 -2.91 -17.82
C HIS A 81 8.77 -3.16 -19.21
N THR A 82 9.93 -3.79 -19.22
CA THR A 82 10.59 -4.27 -20.43
C THR A 82 10.21 -5.74 -20.62
N MET A 83 9.70 -6.08 -21.78
CA MET A 83 9.21 -7.42 -22.10
C MET A 83 9.54 -7.82 -23.52
N GLU A 84 9.74 -9.11 -23.75
CA GLU A 84 9.85 -9.67 -25.09
C GLU A 84 8.52 -9.52 -25.86
N VAL A 85 8.57 -9.53 -27.19
CA VAL A 85 7.35 -9.63 -28.03
C VAL A 85 6.48 -10.84 -27.65
N THR A 86 7.09 -11.93 -27.18
CA THR A 86 6.40 -13.15 -26.74
C THR A 86 5.55 -12.95 -25.48
N GLY A 87 5.78 -11.85 -24.75
CA GLY A 87 5.11 -11.55 -23.49
C GLY A 87 5.94 -11.83 -22.24
N ASN A 88 7.12 -12.44 -22.38
CA ASN A 88 8.00 -12.72 -21.25
C ASN A 88 8.56 -11.43 -20.65
N SER A 89 8.54 -11.32 -19.32
CA SER A 89 9.15 -10.19 -18.63
C SER A 89 10.67 -10.27 -18.71
N ILE A 90 11.30 -9.16 -19.10
CA ILE A 90 12.77 -9.01 -19.08
C ILE A 90 13.18 -8.25 -17.82
N SER A 91 12.49 -7.14 -17.54
CA SER A 91 12.76 -6.35 -16.34
C SER A 91 11.59 -5.46 -15.95
N VAL A 92 11.39 -5.23 -14.66
CA VAL A 92 10.44 -4.28 -14.09
C VAL A 92 11.17 -3.29 -13.18
N THR A 93 10.91 -2.00 -13.37
CA THR A 93 11.38 -0.93 -12.48
C THR A 93 10.18 -0.12 -12.02
N LYS A 94 10.05 0.08 -10.71
CA LYS A 94 8.99 0.90 -10.11
C LYS A 94 9.59 1.94 -9.19
N ARG A 95 9.10 3.19 -9.30
CA ARG A 95 9.65 4.34 -8.56
C ARG A 95 8.52 5.31 -8.17
N CYS A 96 8.70 6.00 -7.05
CA CYS A 96 7.95 7.20 -6.75
C CYS A 96 8.56 8.35 -7.55
N VAL A 97 7.76 9.09 -8.32
CA VAL A 97 8.25 10.15 -9.21
C VAL A 97 7.39 11.41 -9.15
N PRO A 98 7.93 12.58 -9.53
CA PRO A 98 7.13 13.79 -9.73
C PRO A 98 6.41 13.75 -11.10
N LEU A 99 5.64 14.79 -11.43
CA LEU A 99 4.82 14.80 -12.66
C LEU A 99 5.67 14.71 -13.93
N GLU A 100 6.84 15.33 -13.92
CA GLU A 100 7.70 15.53 -15.08
C GLU A 100 8.16 14.19 -15.68
N GLU A 101 8.46 13.20 -14.83
CA GLU A 101 8.81 11.84 -15.26
C GLU A 101 7.60 11.04 -15.79
N CYS A 102 6.37 11.49 -15.49
CA CYS A 102 5.14 10.86 -15.97
C CYS A 102 4.63 11.45 -17.30
N LEU A 103 5.21 12.55 -17.78
CA LEU A 103 4.79 13.18 -19.04
C LEU A 103 5.16 12.33 -20.26
N SER A 104 6.18 11.46 -20.14
CA SER A 104 6.63 10.57 -21.21
C SER A 104 6.29 9.11 -20.90
N THR A 105 5.00 8.80 -20.83
CA THR A 105 4.49 7.43 -20.67
C THR A 105 3.99 6.85 -21.99
N GLY A 106 4.04 5.52 -22.13
CA GLY A 106 3.64 4.83 -23.37
C GLY A 106 4.38 3.52 -23.61
N CYS A 107 4.05 2.85 -24.71
CA CYS A 107 4.77 1.69 -25.21
C CYS A 107 5.76 2.14 -26.29
N ARG A 108 7.01 1.67 -26.24
CA ARG A 108 8.02 1.90 -27.27
C ARG A 108 8.64 0.58 -27.71
N ASP A 109 8.84 0.43 -29.01
CA ASP A 109 9.69 -0.63 -29.56
C ASP A 109 11.15 -0.24 -29.29
N SER A 110 11.84 -1.04 -28.50
CA SER A 110 13.28 -0.97 -28.31
C SER A 110 13.88 -2.13 -29.09
N GLY A 111 14.11 -1.91 -30.38
CA GLY A 111 14.76 -2.90 -31.25
C GLY A 111 16.20 -3.12 -30.80
N HIS A 112 16.43 -4.18 -30.04
CA HIS A 112 17.76 -4.68 -29.72
C HIS A 112 18.04 -5.92 -30.59
N GLU A 113 19.27 -6.05 -31.10
CA GLU A 113 19.70 -7.06 -32.09
C GLU A 113 19.00 -8.43 -31.96
N GLY A 114 18.19 -8.79 -32.97
CA GLY A 114 17.57 -10.11 -33.12
C GLY A 114 16.30 -10.37 -32.30
N HIS A 115 16.05 -9.65 -31.21
CA HIS A 115 14.89 -9.82 -30.36
C HIS A 115 14.13 -8.49 -30.21
N LYS A 116 12.92 -8.43 -30.79
CA LYS A 116 12.03 -7.29 -30.59
C LYS A 116 11.59 -7.24 -29.12
N VAL A 117 11.83 -6.09 -28.49
CA VAL A 117 11.53 -5.84 -27.07
C VAL A 117 10.60 -4.64 -26.97
N TRP A 118 9.58 -4.74 -26.14
CA TRP A 118 8.69 -3.64 -25.80
C TRP A 118 9.06 -3.07 -24.45
N GLN A 119 9.20 -1.74 -24.41
CA GLN A 119 9.24 -1.01 -23.16
C GLN A 119 7.90 -0.33 -22.94
N GLN A 120 7.22 -0.71 -21.86
CA GLN A 120 6.03 -0.05 -21.38
C GLN A 120 6.39 0.88 -20.23
N SER A 121 5.85 2.09 -20.25
CA SER A 121 5.88 3.00 -19.11
C SER A 121 4.46 3.47 -18.78
N THR A 122 4.11 3.45 -17.50
CA THR A 122 2.81 3.89 -17.00
C THR A 122 2.97 4.63 -15.69
N CYS A 123 2.10 5.63 -15.47
CA CYS A 123 2.00 6.34 -14.22
C CYS A 123 0.58 6.27 -13.69
N ARG A 124 0.48 6.18 -12.36
CA ARG A 124 -0.79 6.31 -11.67
C ARG A 124 -0.68 7.32 -10.55
N SER A 125 -1.72 8.14 -10.40
CA SER A 125 -1.89 8.99 -9.23
C SER A 125 -1.90 8.12 -7.99
N ALA A 126 -1.07 8.50 -7.03
CA ALA A 126 -0.98 7.79 -5.78
C ALA A 126 -2.33 7.74 -5.06
N LEU A 127 -2.75 6.53 -4.67
CA LEU A 127 -3.88 6.37 -3.76
C LEU A 127 -3.35 6.12 -2.34
N PRO A 128 -4.05 6.59 -1.30
CA PRO A 128 -3.65 6.39 0.10
C PRO A 128 -3.63 4.90 0.53
N VAL A 129 -4.18 4.01 -0.31
CA VAL A 129 -4.18 2.56 -0.13
C VAL A 129 -3.58 1.93 -1.37
N VAL A 130 -2.52 1.15 -1.17
CA VAL A 130 -1.75 0.40 -2.18
C VAL A 130 -2.71 -0.31 -3.14
N LYS A 131 -2.74 0.09 -4.42
CA LYS A 131 -3.44 -0.69 -5.46
C LYS A 131 -2.42 -1.37 -6.36
N GLU A 132 -2.45 -2.70 -6.36
CA GLU A 132 -1.87 -3.51 -7.43
C GLU A 132 -2.54 -3.15 -8.75
N ILE A 133 -1.75 -2.70 -9.74
CA ILE A 133 -2.23 -2.61 -11.12
C ILE A 133 -1.10 -3.02 -12.05
N SER A 134 -1.28 -4.18 -12.68
CA SER A 134 -0.55 -4.58 -13.89
C SER A 134 -1.27 -3.98 -15.09
N VAL A 135 -0.70 -2.94 -15.69
CA VAL A 135 -1.08 -2.51 -17.05
C VAL A 135 -0.09 -3.21 -17.98
N THR A 136 -0.58 -4.04 -18.91
CA THR A 136 0.25 -4.74 -19.91
C THR A 136 0.05 -4.11 -21.28
N CYS A 137 1.13 -3.66 -21.94
CA CYS A 137 1.12 -3.32 -23.36
C CYS A 137 0.92 -4.63 -24.13
N ARG A 138 -0.25 -4.80 -24.76
CA ARG A 138 -0.39 -5.76 -25.86
C ARG A 138 -0.26 -4.99 -27.16
N SER A 139 0.36 -5.64 -28.14
CA SER A 139 0.52 -5.22 -29.54
C SER A 139 -0.65 -4.34 -30.06
N PRO A 140 -0.43 -3.40 -31.02
CA PRO A 140 -1.36 -2.31 -31.36
C PRO A 140 -2.79 -2.71 -31.77
N GLU A 141 -3.09 -4.00 -31.93
CA GLU A 141 -4.36 -4.47 -32.48
C GLU A 141 -5.41 -4.89 -31.44
N MET A 142 -5.15 -4.86 -30.13
CA MET A 142 -6.18 -5.26 -29.15
C MET A 142 -6.38 -4.26 -28.01
N LYS A 143 -7.54 -3.62 -28.08
CA LYS A 143 -8.19 -2.70 -27.13
C LYS A 143 -7.91 -3.00 -25.65
N LEU A 144 -7.70 -1.91 -24.91
CA LEU A 144 -7.71 -1.78 -23.45
C LEU A 144 -8.80 -2.68 -22.81
N MET A 145 -8.39 -3.76 -22.14
CA MET A 145 -9.28 -4.54 -21.27
C MET A 145 -8.81 -4.41 -19.82
N PRO A 146 -9.63 -3.86 -18.91
CA PRO A 146 -9.34 -3.93 -17.48
C PRO A 146 -9.54 -5.38 -17.01
N HIS A 147 -8.49 -5.97 -16.44
CA HIS A 147 -8.58 -7.28 -15.80
C HIS A 147 -9.41 -7.16 -14.52
N LEU A 148 -10.43 -8.02 -14.39
CA LEU A 148 -11.20 -8.21 -13.16
C LEU A 148 -10.30 -8.76 -12.04
N PRO A 149 -10.59 -8.46 -10.76
CA PRO A 149 -9.86 -9.03 -9.63
C PRO A 149 -10.04 -10.55 -9.61
N GLN A 150 -8.92 -11.27 -9.65
CA GLN A 150 -8.87 -12.71 -9.35
C GLN A 150 -9.20 -12.88 -7.86
N ARG A 151 -10.36 -13.46 -7.55
CA ARG A 151 -10.61 -14.04 -6.21
C ARG A 151 -9.81 -15.33 -6.14
N HIS A 152 -8.86 -15.41 -5.22
CA HIS A 152 -8.32 -16.69 -4.81
C HIS A 152 -9.25 -17.35 -3.77
N PRO A 153 -9.37 -18.70 -3.79
CA PRO A 153 -10.18 -19.48 -2.84
C PRO A 153 -9.61 -19.46 -1.42
#